data_AF-A0A946N6Q7-F1
#
_entry.id   AF-A0A946N6Q7-F1
#
_cell.length_a   1.000
_cell.length_b   1.000
_cell.length_c   1.000
_cell.angle_alpha   90.00
_cell.angle_beta   90.00
_cell.angle_gamma   90.00
#
_symmetry.space_group_name_H-M   'P 1'
#
loop_
_entity.id
_entity.type
_entity.pdbx_description
1 polymer ?
#
loop_
_entity_poly.entity_id
_entity_poly.type
_entity_poly.pdbx_seq_one_letter_code
_entity_poly.pdbx_strand_id
1 'polypeptide(L)' 'MSARSIRGKVAIAGVGESTYYKHGQSPDAEFVLALQAIVRAAEDAGINPQDIDGFASYSNDRSDPSRIGAALGIPDLRFS' A
#
# COMPACT_ATOMS: atom_id res chain seq x y z
N MET A 1 27.71 2.39 21.68
CA MET A 1 26.36 1.82 21.53
C MET A 1 25.70 2.45 20.30
N SER A 2 25.33 1.66 19.30
CA SER A 2 24.47 2.16 18.22
C SER A 2 23.12 2.55 18.82
N ALA A 3 22.70 3.80 18.69
CA ALA A 3 21.37 4.22 19.11
C ALA A 3 20.31 3.38 18.36
N ARG A 4 19.44 2.69 19.10
CA ARG A 4 18.27 1.98 18.54
C ARG A 4 17.23 3.00 18.09
N SER A 5 17.50 3.71 17.00
CA SER A 5 16.61 4.70 16.40
C SER A 5 16.42 4.43 14.91
N ILE A 6 15.21 4.71 14.43
CA ILE A 6 14.82 4.74 13.01
C ILE A 6 14.97 6.13 12.38
N ARG A 7 15.33 7.15 13.17
CA ARG A 7 15.50 8.53 12.68
C ARG A 7 16.51 8.57 11.55
N GLY A 8 16.10 9.12 10.40
CA GLY A 8 16.95 9.24 9.20
C GLY A 8 17.19 7.93 8.44
N LYS A 9 16.50 6.84 8.80
CA LYS A 9 16.61 5.53 8.12
C LYS A 9 15.43 5.18 7.22
N VAL A 10 14.35 5.97 7.30
CA VAL A 10 13.10 5.76 6.55
C VAL A 10 12.66 7.09 5.96
N ALA A 11 12.00 7.02 4.80
CA ALA A 11 11.43 8.16 4.10
C ALA A 11 10.13 7.73 3.41
N ILE A 12 9.26 8.71 3.13
CA ILE A 12 8.13 8.52 2.23
C ILE A 12 8.67 8.69 0.82
N ALA A 13 8.62 7.61 0.02
CA ALA A 13 9.13 7.62 -1.36
C ALA A 13 8.04 8.05 -2.37
N GLY A 14 6.77 7.76 -2.08
CA GLY A 14 5.66 8.18 -2.93
C GLY A 14 4.32 8.18 -2.19
N VAL A 15 3.37 8.94 -2.72
CA VAL A 15 2.01 9.11 -2.17
C VAL A 15 1.00 8.93 -3.29
N GLY A 16 -0.09 8.22 -3.00
CA GLY A 16 -1.15 7.95 -3.97
C GLY A 16 -2.51 7.88 -3.30
N GLU A 17 -3.53 8.33 -4.02
CA GLU A 17 -4.92 8.29 -3.56
C GLU A 17 -5.84 7.73 -4.65
N SER A 18 -6.99 7.20 -4.21
CA SER A 18 -8.10 6.86 -5.10
C SER A 18 -9.00 8.08 -5.32
N THR A 19 -9.83 8.05 -6.36
CA THR A 19 -10.84 9.09 -6.53
C THR A 19 -11.82 9.08 -5.36
N TYR A 20 -12.06 10.24 -4.76
CA TYR A 20 -13.05 10.37 -3.70
C TYR A 20 -14.47 10.40 -4.25
N TYR A 21 -15.30 9.50 -3.74
CA TYR A 21 -16.72 9.44 -4.05
C TYR A 21 -17.55 9.77 -2.82
N LYS A 22 -18.77 10.29 -3.04
CA LYS A 22 -19.77 10.29 -1.98
C LYS A 22 -20.10 8.85 -1.58
N HIS A 23 -20.51 8.65 -0.33
CA HIS A 23 -20.82 7.33 0.20
C HIS A 23 -21.79 6.56 -0.71
N GLY A 24 -21.42 5.33 -1.09
CA GLY A 24 -22.21 4.46 -1.97
C GLY A 24 -22.22 4.87 -3.45
N GLN A 25 -21.41 5.83 -3.88
CA GLN A 25 -21.36 6.32 -5.26
C GLN A 25 -20.09 5.90 -6.01
N SER A 26 -19.19 5.14 -5.37
CA SER A 26 -18.06 4.58 -6.10
C SER A 26 -18.56 3.51 -7.08
N PRO A 27 -18.11 3.53 -8.34
CA PRO A 27 -18.37 2.44 -9.27
C PRO A 27 -17.57 1.18 -8.91
N ASP A 28 -16.53 1.34 -8.10
CA ASP A 28 -15.56 0.31 -7.76
C ASP A 28 -15.77 -0.19 -6.33
N ALA A 29 -15.40 -1.44 -6.08
CA ALA A 29 -15.31 -1.95 -4.73
C ALA A 29 -14.17 -1.24 -3.96
N GLU A 30 -14.32 -1.10 -2.65
CA GLU A 30 -13.29 -0.57 -1.74
C GLU A 30 -11.90 -1.16 -1.99
N PHE A 31 -11.82 -2.47 -2.22
CA PHE A 31 -10.56 -3.16 -2.51
C PHE A 31 -9.90 -2.67 -3.80
N VAL A 32 -10.68 -2.35 -4.84
CA VAL A 32 -10.16 -1.79 -6.10
C VAL A 32 -9.65 -0.38 -5.86
N LEU A 33 -10.35 0.44 -5.07
CA LEU A 33 -9.89 1.79 -4.70
C LEU A 33 -8.56 1.72 -3.93
N ALA A 34 -8.42 0.78 -3.00
CA ALA A 34 -7.16 0.54 -2.28
C ALA A 34 -6.02 0.17 -3.24
N LEU A 35 -6.25 -0.76 -4.17
CA LEU A 35 -5.25 -1.15 -5.17
C LEU A 35 -4.87 0.02 -6.08
N GLN A 36 -5.83 0.83 -6.52
CA GLN A 36 -5.55 2.03 -7.32
C GLN A 36 -4.66 3.03 -6.55
N ALA A 37 -4.92 3.24 -5.26
CA ALA A 37 -4.09 4.11 -4.43
C ALA A 37 -2.67 3.57 -4.27
N ILE A 38 -2.50 2.26 -4.06
CA ILE A 38 -1.19 1.62 -3.95
C ILE A 38 -0.40 1.74 -5.25
N VAL A 39 -1.03 1.47 -6.40
CA VAL A 39 -0.37 1.57 -7.72
C VAL A 39 0.08 3.01 -7.98
N ARG A 40 -0.75 4.02 -7.70
CA ARG A 40 -0.36 5.43 -7.85
C ARG A 40 0.76 5.84 -6.90
N ALA A 41 0.77 5.33 -5.67
CA ALA A 41 1.86 5.59 -4.72
C ALA A 41 3.19 4.96 -5.20
N ALA A 42 3.13 3.78 -5.80
CA ALA A 42 4.30 3.13 -6.39
C ALA A 42 4.80 3.88 -7.64
N GLU A 43 3.88 4.38 -8.48
CA GLU A 43 4.19 5.23 -9.64
C GLU A 43 4.89 6.53 -9.20
N ASP A 44 4.38 7.22 -8.18
CA ASP A 44 4.99 8.43 -7.62
C ASP A 44 6.38 8.14 -7.03
N ALA A 45 6.55 6.99 -6.38
CA ALA A 45 7.84 6.52 -5.88
C ALA A 45 8.81 6.05 -6.99
N GLY A 46 8.34 5.88 -8.22
CA GLY A 46 9.14 5.37 -9.34
C GLY A 46 9.55 3.90 -9.20
N ILE A 47 8.77 3.08 -8.50
CA ILE A 47 9.03 1.64 -8.30
C ILE A 47 7.96 0.76 -8.96
N ASN A 48 8.26 -0.52 -9.18
CA ASN A 48 7.23 -1.48 -9.57
C ASN A 48 6.42 -1.87 -8.32
N PRO A 49 5.07 -1.89 -8.36
CA PRO A 49 4.27 -2.37 -7.24
C PRO A 49 4.64 -3.78 -6.72
N GLN A 50 5.22 -4.63 -7.58
CA GLN A 50 5.71 -5.97 -7.22
C GLN A 50 6.96 -5.94 -6.31
N ASP A 51 7.65 -4.81 -6.23
CA ASP A 51 8.82 -4.63 -5.35
C ASP A 51 8.40 -4.35 -3.89
N ILE A 52 7.11 -4.15 -3.62
CA ILE A 52 6.58 -3.94 -2.26
C ILE A 52 6.50 -5.29 -1.56
N ASP A 53 7.12 -5.40 -0.38
CA ASP A 53 7.20 -6.64 0.40
C ASP A 53 6.44 -6.59 1.75
N GLY A 54 5.74 -5.48 2.04
CA GLY A 54 4.99 -5.34 3.29
C GLY A 54 3.87 -4.31 3.21
N PHE A 55 2.79 -4.55 3.97
CA PHE A 55 1.64 -3.66 4.07
C PHE A 55 1.28 -3.41 5.53
N ALA A 56 0.93 -2.16 5.83
CA ALA A 56 0.37 -1.76 7.11
C ALA A 56 -0.94 -1.01 6.85
N SER A 57 -2.03 -1.45 7.48
CA SER A 57 -3.37 -0.86 7.32
C SER A 57 -4.04 -0.64 8.67
N TYR A 58 -5.17 0.07 8.67
CA TYR A 58 -5.96 0.28 9.88
C TYR A 58 -6.63 -1.01 10.36
N SER A 59 -6.85 -1.14 11.66
CA SER A 59 -7.43 -2.35 12.25
C SER A 59 -8.79 -2.67 11.61
N ASN A 60 -9.00 -3.96 11.29
CA ASN A 60 -10.23 -4.50 10.69
C ASN A 60 -10.57 -3.93 9.28
N ASP A 61 -9.56 -3.43 8.55
CA ASP A 61 -9.68 -3.17 7.13
C ASP A 61 -9.97 -4.48 6.37
N ARG A 62 -10.81 -4.42 5.33
CA ARG A 62 -11.13 -5.57 4.48
C ARG A 62 -10.02 -5.89 3.48
N SER A 63 -9.08 -4.97 3.33
CA SER A 63 -7.91 -5.05 2.46
C SER A 63 -6.79 -5.82 3.16
N ASP A 64 -6.99 -7.14 3.29
CA ASP A 64 -6.01 -8.03 3.91
C ASP A 64 -4.68 -8.04 3.11
N PRO A 65 -3.51 -7.94 3.77
CA PRO A 65 -2.20 -7.93 3.10
C PRO A 65 -1.96 -9.09 2.14
N SER A 66 -2.44 -10.30 2.46
CA SER A 66 -2.28 -11.46 1.58
C SER A 66 -3.10 -11.32 0.29
N ARG A 67 -4.31 -10.72 0.38
CA ARG A 67 -5.16 -10.45 -0.77
C ARG A 67 -4.58 -9.34 -1.64
N ILE A 68 -4.05 -8.28 -1.02
CA ILE A 68 -3.35 -7.21 -1.73
C ILE A 68 -2.14 -7.78 -2.48
N GLY A 69 -1.31 -8.56 -1.79
CA GLY A 69 -0.13 -9.22 -2.37
C GLY A 69 -0.47 -10.05 -3.60
N ALA A 70 -1.49 -10.90 -3.50
CA ALA A 70 -1.97 -11.71 -4.63
C ALA A 70 -2.48 -10.85 -5.80
N ALA A 71 -3.20 -9.76 -5.52
CA ALA A 71 -3.75 -8.88 -6.54
C ALA A 71 -2.69 -8.04 -7.28
N LEU A 72 -1.62 -7.65 -6.59
CA LEU A 72 -0.50 -6.89 -7.15
C LEU A 72 0.59 -7.77 -7.79
N GLY A 73 0.50 -9.09 -7.63
CA GLY A 73 1.50 -10.03 -8.13
C GLY A 73 2.80 -10.02 -7.33
N ILE A 74 2.74 -9.70 -6.04
CA ILE A 74 3.92 -9.64 -5.17
C ILE A 74 4.46 -11.06 -4.94
N PRO A 75 5.75 -11.32 -5.23
CA PRO A 75 6.31 -12.67 -5.17
C PRO A 75 6.60 -13.15 -3.74
N ASP A 76 6.89 -12.24 -2.81
CA ASP A 76 7.29 -12.54 -1.44
C ASP A 76 6.76 -11.47 -0.48
N LEU A 77 5.74 -11.82 0.32
CA LEU A 77 5.18 -10.95 1.35
C LEU A 77 5.85 -11.26 2.69
N ARG A 78 6.51 -10.26 3.28
CA ARG A 78 7.31 -10.42 4.49
C ARG A 78 6.59 -9.88 5.72
N PHE A 79 6.77 -10.58 6.84
CA PHE A 79 6.40 -10.10 8.17
C PHE A 79 7.62 -9.42 8.78
N SER A 80 7.70 -8.09 8.66
CA SER A 80 8.74 -7.26 9.29
C SER A 80 8.58 -7.15 10.80
#